data_AF-A0A0B7BLE8-F1
#
_entry.id   AF-A0A0B7BLE8-F1
#
_cell.length_a   1.000
_cell.length_b   1.000
_cell.length_c   1.000
_cell.angle_alpha   90.00
_cell.angle_beta   90.00
_cell.angle_gamma   90.00
#
_symmetry.space_group_name_H-M   'P 1'
#
loop_
_entity.id
_entity.type
_entity.pdbx_description
1 polymer ?
#
loop_
_entity_poly.entity_id
_entity_poly.type
_entity_poly.pdbx_seq_one_letter_code
_entity_poly.pdbx_strand_id
1 'polypeptide(L)'
;MKANLGNPCLYLLPKIHKPNNPGRPIVSACSCPTESISAFLDGIFRPLVETLPSFLKDTTHALSTFLSTSLLPGRTYRLFLLDVCSLYTSIPHRDGLAALQFFLDQRPHPSIATTTLTRLAELVLTTNSFEFNGEYFDQISGVAMGTKMGPSYACLFMGHLEHLIFQSYLDPIPFMYRRYIDDGVGVTDMSESDLLQFIRFVGDFHPSIKFTSAISLTSVNFLDITVSIGVSSLLTTVYYKSTDSHNYLLYTSSHPLACRNSLPFSQLLRLRRLCQDDDDFRHRAQEMLDFFRRRLYPEEVLINALRRVLPISRHTALSPSTRPPCDRTKLVLTFHPHNAPAVRILLRELRIFREDPASSRIFSSPPLVAFRRDKNLRDLLVRSRLRPSGGHVGTVTCSRSRCYTCPYVFQATTISFPNTSFTIRQGFTCVSRNLIYAILCKRCGMAYIGETGLRLGDRFAQHLRDISNSAPTPVAVHFNGPCHHGRTDVSITGLVSCSSDDRSRLSLECRLIDRLGVVSPKGINVRLQHA
;
A
#
# COMPACT_ATOMS: atom_id res chain seq x y z
N MET A 1 2.49 21.38 2.20
CA MET A 1 2.80 19.98 2.57
C MET A 1 4.30 19.78 2.43
N LYS A 2 5.04 19.60 3.53
CA LYS A 2 6.43 19.11 3.44
C LYS A 2 6.35 17.62 3.12
N ALA A 3 6.71 17.23 1.91
CA ALA A 3 6.87 15.83 1.56
C ALA A 3 7.96 15.26 2.47
N ASN A 4 7.59 14.38 3.40
CA ASN A 4 8.56 13.47 3.98
C ASN A 4 9.02 12.57 2.84
N LEU A 5 10.09 12.99 2.16
CA LEU A 5 10.85 12.18 1.22
C LEU A 5 11.44 11.02 2.03
N GLY A 6 10.68 9.95 2.18
CA GLY A 6 11.23 8.69 2.66
C GLY A 6 12.14 8.16 1.56
N ASN A 7 13.40 7.87 1.89
CA ASN A 7 14.26 7.16 0.94
C ASN A 7 13.58 5.84 0.57
N PRO A 8 13.40 5.54 -0.73
CA PRO A 8 12.87 4.25 -1.17
C PRO A 8 13.71 3.12 -0.56
N CYS A 9 13.04 2.08 -0.08
CA CYS A 9 13.69 0.91 0.52
C CYS A 9 13.24 -0.34 -0.23
N LEU A 10 14.19 -1.21 -0.55
CA LEU A 10 13.90 -2.53 -1.09
C LEU A 10 13.49 -3.45 0.05
N TYR A 11 12.40 -4.20 -0.15
CA TYR A 11 12.00 -5.30 0.72
C TYR A 11 11.47 -6.47 -0.11
N LEU A 12 11.50 -7.68 0.46
CA LEU A 12 11.04 -8.89 -0.20
C LEU A 12 9.69 -9.35 0.36
N LEU A 13 8.75 -9.67 -0.53
CA LEU A 13 7.52 -10.39 -0.17
C LEU A 13 7.65 -11.87 -0.57
N PRO A 14 7.51 -12.83 0.36
CA PRO A 14 7.69 -14.24 0.03
C PRO A 14 6.60 -14.73 -0.93
N LYS A 15 7.01 -15.40 -2.02
CA LYS A 15 6.09 -16.09 -2.94
C LYS A 15 5.81 -17.50 -2.40
N ILE A 16 4.93 -17.59 -1.40
CA ILE A 16 4.62 -18.84 -0.67
C ILE A 16 4.04 -20.00 -1.50
N HIS A 17 3.64 -19.72 -2.74
CA HIS A 17 3.09 -20.70 -3.69
C HIS A 17 4.16 -21.28 -4.63
N LYS A 18 5.42 -20.85 -4.52
CA LYS A 18 6.54 -21.35 -5.34
C LYS A 18 7.50 -22.18 -4.47
N PRO A 19 8.13 -23.23 -5.01
CA PRO A 19 9.16 -23.99 -4.30
C PRO A 19 10.22 -23.06 -3.71
N ASN A 20 10.64 -23.32 -2.47
CA ASN A 20 11.61 -22.52 -1.70
C ASN A 20 11.18 -21.07 -1.39
N ASN A 21 9.90 -20.71 -1.59
CA ASN A 21 9.32 -19.42 -1.23
C ASN A 21 10.15 -18.18 -1.64
N PRO A 22 10.57 -18.05 -2.93
CA PRO A 22 11.43 -16.97 -3.38
C PRO A 22 10.84 -15.59 -3.07
N GLY A 23 11.72 -14.63 -2.78
CA GLY A 23 11.33 -13.24 -2.53
C GLY A 23 10.86 -12.54 -3.79
N ARG A 24 9.77 -11.76 -3.70
CA ARG A 24 9.37 -10.75 -4.68
C ARG A 24 9.97 -9.41 -4.25
N PRO A 25 10.95 -8.86 -4.99
CA PRO A 25 11.50 -7.55 -4.66
C PRO A 25 10.47 -6.46 -4.92
N ILE A 26 10.28 -5.61 -3.92
CA ILE A 26 9.41 -4.44 -4.00
C ILE A 26 10.23 -3.23 -3.58
N VAL A 27 10.16 -2.16 -4.38
CA VAL A 27 10.73 -0.86 -4.05
C VAL A 27 9.56 0.09 -3.82
N SER A 28 9.43 0.57 -2.57
CA SER A 28 8.37 1.52 -2.24
C SER A 28 8.64 2.87 -2.89
N ALA A 29 7.90 3.17 -3.96
CA ALA A 29 7.89 4.49 -4.61
C ALA A 29 6.94 5.50 -3.93
N CYS A 30 6.33 5.15 -2.79
CA CYS A 30 5.49 6.09 -2.05
C CYS A 30 6.33 7.26 -1.52
N SER A 31 5.88 8.49 -1.79
CA SER A 31 6.54 9.74 -1.42
C SER A 31 7.93 9.92 -2.05
N CYS A 32 8.25 9.23 -3.16
CA CYS A 32 9.47 9.50 -3.91
C CYS A 32 9.33 10.77 -4.77
N PRO A 33 10.44 11.44 -5.15
CA PRO A 33 10.41 12.63 -5.99
C PRO A 33 9.65 12.45 -7.31
N THR A 34 9.67 11.24 -7.87
CA THR A 34 9.07 10.91 -9.17
C THR A 34 7.62 10.40 -9.08
N GLU A 35 7.03 10.31 -7.88
CA GLU A 35 5.69 9.74 -7.70
C GLU A 35 4.61 10.50 -8.49
N SER A 36 4.66 11.84 -8.45
CA SER A 36 3.70 12.70 -9.16
C SER A 36 3.87 12.61 -10.68
N ILE A 37 5.11 12.54 -11.17
CA ILE A 37 5.42 12.34 -12.59
C ILE A 37 4.87 10.99 -13.04
N SER A 38 5.12 9.94 -12.28
CA SER A 38 4.61 8.59 -12.55
C SER A 38 3.08 8.55 -12.58
N ALA A 39 2.40 9.23 -11.64
CA ALA A 39 0.94 9.33 -11.62
C ALA A 39 0.39 10.03 -12.87
N PHE A 40 1.04 11.11 -13.28
CA PHE A 40 0.67 11.88 -14.46
C PHE A 40 0.83 11.06 -15.74
N LEU A 41 1.96 10.37 -15.90
CA LEU A 41 2.22 9.49 -17.04
C LEU A 41 1.23 8.32 -17.12
N ASP A 42 0.92 7.68 -15.99
CA ASP A 42 -0.07 6.60 -15.90
C ASP A 42 -1.46 7.04 -16.43
N GLY A 43 -1.88 8.27 -16.14
CA GLY A 43 -3.11 8.84 -16.67
C GLY A 43 -3.14 8.96 -18.21
N ILE A 44 -1.97 9.13 -18.84
CA ILE A 44 -1.82 9.20 -20.30
C ILE A 44 -1.68 7.79 -20.91
N PHE A 45 -1.00 6.87 -20.21
CA PHE A 45 -0.69 5.55 -20.76
C PHE A 45 -1.88 4.59 -20.70
N ARG A 46 -2.73 4.68 -19.67
CA ARG A 46 -3.88 3.77 -19.51
C ARG A 46 -4.81 3.70 -20.74
N PRO A 47 -5.27 4.82 -21.33
CA PRO A 47 -6.08 4.75 -22.55
C PRO A 47 -5.40 4.04 -23.71
N LEU A 48 -4.07 4.17 -23.84
CA LEU A 48 -3.29 3.49 -24.88
C LEU A 48 -3.16 1.98 -24.62
N VAL A 49 -3.08 1.59 -23.35
CA VAL A 49 -3.06 0.16 -22.98
C VAL A 49 -4.40 -0.51 -23.33
N GLU A 50 -5.51 0.20 -23.15
CA GLU A 50 -6.85 -0.32 -23.45
C GLU A 50 -7.09 -0.55 -24.96
N THR A 51 -6.28 0.05 -25.85
CA THR A 51 -6.36 -0.17 -27.31
C THR A 51 -5.53 -1.36 -27.80
N LEU A 52 -4.72 -1.98 -26.94
CA LEU A 52 -3.88 -3.11 -27.36
C LEU A 52 -4.74 -4.34 -27.71
N PRO A 53 -4.50 -5.04 -28.84
CA PRO A 53 -5.31 -6.18 -29.25
C PRO A 53 -5.36 -7.33 -28.23
N SER A 54 -4.27 -7.54 -27.49
CA SER A 54 -4.16 -8.60 -26.49
C SER A 54 -4.75 -8.21 -25.13
N PHE A 55 -5.11 -6.95 -24.89
CA PHE A 55 -5.39 -6.45 -23.54
C PHE A 55 -6.60 -7.10 -22.88
N LEU A 56 -6.38 -7.58 -21.64
CA LEU A 56 -7.43 -7.91 -20.69
C LEU A 56 -7.34 -6.99 -19.47
N LYS A 57 -8.50 -6.46 -19.06
CA LYS A 57 -8.60 -5.51 -17.94
C LYS A 57 -8.67 -6.20 -16.59
N ASP A 58 -9.39 -7.30 -16.53
CA ASP A 58 -9.63 -8.13 -15.35
C ASP A 58 -10.33 -9.43 -15.80
N THR A 59 -10.62 -10.31 -14.84
CA THR A 59 -11.35 -11.56 -15.06
C THR A 59 -12.72 -11.34 -15.72
N THR A 60 -13.42 -10.25 -15.42
CA THR A 60 -14.75 -10.00 -16.02
C THR A 60 -14.62 -9.69 -17.50
N HIS A 61 -13.63 -8.88 -17.90
CA HIS A 61 -13.33 -8.65 -19.31
C HIS A 61 -12.96 -9.95 -20.01
N ALA A 62 -12.12 -10.79 -19.39
CA ALA A 62 -11.74 -12.10 -19.93
C ALA A 62 -12.96 -13.00 -20.17
N LEU A 63 -13.90 -13.07 -19.21
CA LEU A 63 -15.15 -13.82 -19.37
C LEU A 63 -15.96 -13.33 -20.57
N SER A 64 -16.11 -12.02 -20.75
CA SER A 64 -16.80 -11.46 -21.91
C SER A 64 -16.11 -11.83 -23.23
N THR A 65 -14.76 -11.81 -23.28
CA THR A 65 -14.00 -12.24 -24.46
C THR A 65 -14.21 -13.72 -24.77
N PHE A 66 -14.19 -14.59 -23.76
CA PHE A 66 -14.41 -16.03 -23.94
C PHE A 66 -15.85 -16.35 -24.37
N LEU A 67 -16.83 -15.62 -23.86
CA LEU A 67 -18.22 -15.73 -24.29
C LEU A 67 -18.42 -15.34 -25.75
N SER A 68 -17.69 -14.32 -26.23
CA SER A 68 -17.71 -13.93 -27.64
C SER A 68 -16.91 -14.86 -28.56
N THR A 69 -16.19 -15.84 -28.00
CA THR A 69 -15.37 -16.79 -28.77
C THR A 69 -16.18 -18.01 -29.15
N SER A 70 -16.52 -18.15 -30.44
CA SER A 70 -17.20 -19.32 -30.97
C SER A 70 -16.21 -20.38 -31.47
N LEU A 71 -16.42 -21.63 -31.06
CA LEU A 71 -15.63 -22.77 -31.53
C LEU A 71 -16.41 -23.52 -32.61
N LEU A 72 -15.78 -23.71 -33.77
CA LEU A 72 -16.34 -24.49 -34.88
C LEU A 72 -16.42 -25.98 -34.53
N PRO A 73 -17.57 -26.65 -34.75
CA PRO A 73 -17.70 -28.09 -34.55
C PRO A 73 -16.73 -28.89 -35.43
N GLY A 74 -16.30 -30.06 -34.94
CA GLY A 74 -15.43 -30.98 -35.68
C GLY A 74 -13.95 -30.60 -35.73
N ARG A 75 -13.53 -29.48 -35.10
CA ARG A 75 -12.12 -29.12 -34.93
C ARG A 75 -11.61 -29.52 -33.54
N THR A 76 -10.33 -29.87 -33.46
CA THR A 76 -9.64 -30.11 -32.19
C THR A 76 -8.96 -28.84 -31.73
N TYR A 77 -9.49 -28.24 -30.66
CA TYR A 77 -8.90 -27.06 -30.05
C TYR A 77 -7.90 -27.42 -28.95
N ARG A 78 -6.95 -26.51 -28.73
CA ARG A 78 -5.97 -26.50 -27.65
C ARG A 78 -6.04 -25.16 -26.94
N LEU A 79 -5.99 -25.21 -25.62
CA LEU A 79 -5.77 -24.06 -24.77
C LEU A 79 -4.28 -23.97 -24.46
N PHE A 80 -3.74 -22.76 -24.44
CA PHE A 80 -2.37 -22.55 -23.99
C PHE A 80 -2.26 -21.33 -23.09
N LEU A 81 -1.33 -21.42 -22.15
CA LEU A 81 -0.88 -20.30 -21.32
C LEU A 81 0.50 -19.88 -21.79
N LEU A 82 0.77 -18.58 -21.70
CA LEU A 82 2.07 -18.01 -22.04
C LEU A 82 2.39 -16.87 -21.07
N ASP A 83 3.10 -17.21 -19.99
CA ASP A 83 3.37 -16.30 -18.88
C ASP A 83 4.76 -15.67 -19.00
N VAL A 84 4.85 -14.36 -18.80
CA VAL A 84 6.12 -13.62 -18.89
C VAL A 84 6.92 -13.77 -17.58
N CYS A 85 8.15 -14.24 -17.69
CA CYS A 85 9.06 -14.38 -16.57
C CYS A 85 9.56 -13.02 -16.06
N SER A 86 9.15 -12.66 -14.84
CA SER A 86 9.67 -11.48 -14.12
C SER A 86 9.52 -10.17 -14.90
N LEU A 87 8.42 -10.01 -15.66
CA LEU A 87 8.17 -8.92 -16.62
C LEU A 87 8.79 -7.57 -16.22
N TYR A 88 8.38 -7.00 -15.09
CA TYR A 88 8.83 -5.67 -14.65
C TYR A 88 10.35 -5.53 -14.57
N THR A 89 11.07 -6.52 -14.04
CA THR A 89 12.53 -6.43 -13.89
C THR A 89 13.29 -6.75 -15.18
N SER A 90 12.63 -7.35 -16.16
CA SER A 90 13.24 -7.88 -17.38
C SER A 90 13.21 -6.91 -18.56
N ILE A 91 12.44 -5.81 -18.49
CA ILE A 91 12.30 -4.83 -19.58
C ILE A 91 13.54 -3.92 -19.65
N PRO A 92 14.35 -3.94 -20.73
CA PRO A 92 15.43 -2.97 -20.88
C PRO A 92 14.86 -1.56 -21.07
N HIS A 93 15.45 -0.56 -20.39
CA HIS A 93 14.95 0.82 -20.46
C HIS A 93 14.86 1.35 -21.89
N ARG A 94 15.88 1.08 -22.72
CA ARG A 94 15.91 1.50 -24.13
C ARG A 94 14.72 0.96 -24.91
N ASP A 95 14.49 -0.35 -24.84
CA ASP A 95 13.46 -1.02 -25.63
C ASP A 95 12.06 -0.64 -25.14
N GLY A 96 11.88 -0.52 -23.82
CA GLY A 96 10.62 -0.05 -23.26
C GLY A 96 10.31 1.42 -23.57
N LEU A 97 11.33 2.30 -23.63
CA LEU A 97 11.14 3.69 -24.05
C LEU A 97 10.84 3.81 -25.55
N ALA A 98 11.48 2.99 -26.39
CA ALA A 98 11.16 2.89 -27.81
C ALA A 98 9.72 2.40 -28.03
N ALA A 99 9.31 1.37 -27.27
CA ALA A 99 7.94 0.88 -27.32
C ALA A 99 6.92 1.93 -26.88
N LEU A 100 7.23 2.68 -25.82
CA LEU A 100 6.40 3.79 -25.37
C LEU A 100 6.26 4.87 -26.46
N GLN A 101 7.38 5.24 -27.10
CA GLN A 101 7.38 6.25 -28.16
C GLN A 101 6.47 5.83 -29.33
N PHE A 102 6.55 4.58 -29.79
CA PHE A 102 5.70 4.04 -30.87
C PHE A 102 4.20 4.28 -30.62
N PHE A 103 3.70 4.05 -29.40
CA PHE A 103 2.29 4.28 -29.08
C PHE A 103 1.96 5.75 -28.84
N LEU A 104 2.88 6.52 -28.26
CA LEU A 104 2.67 7.96 -28.06
C LEU A 104 2.59 8.72 -29.39
N ASP A 105 3.29 8.28 -30.42
CA ASP A 105 3.28 8.90 -31.76
C ASP A 105 1.98 8.61 -32.53
N GLN A 106 1.20 7.61 -32.11
CA GLN A 106 -0.10 7.26 -32.70
C GLN A 106 -1.28 8.04 -32.07
N ARG A 107 -1.01 8.93 -31.11
CA ARG A 107 -2.08 9.68 -30.45
C ARG A 107 -2.73 10.67 -31.43
N PRO A 108 -4.07 10.73 -31.50
CA PRO A 108 -4.75 11.60 -32.47
C PRO A 108 -4.52 13.09 -32.20
N HIS A 109 -4.41 13.48 -30.93
CA HIS A 109 -4.22 14.88 -30.52
C HIS A 109 -3.12 14.98 -29.45
N PRO A 110 -1.83 15.03 -29.84
CA PRO A 110 -0.72 15.10 -28.89
C PRO A 110 -0.59 16.53 -28.33
N SER A 111 -1.37 16.84 -27.29
CA SER A 111 -1.24 18.12 -26.55
C SER A 111 0.12 18.29 -25.88
N ILE A 112 0.81 17.17 -25.61
CA ILE A 112 2.16 17.12 -25.06
C ILE A 112 3.03 16.29 -25.99
N ALA A 113 4.15 16.86 -26.41
CA ALA A 113 5.12 16.23 -27.30
C ALA A 113 5.55 14.85 -26.77
N THR A 114 5.67 13.88 -27.67
CA THR A 114 6.13 12.52 -27.34
C THR A 114 7.49 12.54 -26.66
N THR A 115 8.43 13.35 -27.16
CA THR A 115 9.78 13.50 -26.59
C THR A 115 9.75 13.89 -25.11
N THR A 116 8.86 14.82 -24.72
CA THR A 116 8.69 15.24 -23.33
C THR A 116 8.19 14.09 -22.46
N LEU A 117 7.20 13.34 -22.91
CA LEU A 117 6.63 12.23 -22.15
C LEU A 117 7.59 11.05 -22.02
N THR A 118 8.32 10.74 -23.09
CA THR A 118 9.39 9.73 -23.08
C THR A 118 10.50 10.14 -22.13
N ARG A 119 10.90 11.42 -22.12
CA ARG A 119 11.92 11.93 -21.17
C ARG A 119 11.45 11.88 -19.72
N LEU A 120 10.18 12.17 -19.45
CA LEU A 120 9.61 12.03 -18.10
C LEU A 120 9.58 10.56 -17.66
N ALA A 121 9.23 9.64 -18.56
CA ALA A 121 9.26 8.20 -18.31
C ALA A 121 10.69 7.73 -18.02
N GLU A 122 11.66 8.14 -18.82
CA GLU A 122 13.08 7.85 -18.63
C GLU A 122 13.56 8.33 -17.26
N LEU A 123 13.17 9.54 -16.83
CA LEU A 123 13.49 10.06 -15.50
C LEU A 123 12.95 9.14 -14.40
N VAL A 124 11.68 8.70 -14.50
CA VAL A 124 11.08 7.77 -13.53
C VAL A 124 11.85 6.45 -13.46
N LEU A 125 12.33 5.94 -14.59
CA LEU A 125 13.07 4.67 -14.68
C LEU A 125 14.51 4.79 -14.15
N THR A 126 15.22 5.85 -14.54
CA THR A 126 16.66 6.02 -14.29
C THR A 126 16.98 6.65 -12.93
N THR A 127 16.07 7.43 -12.34
CA THR A 127 16.27 8.02 -11.00
C THR A 127 15.65 7.18 -9.89
N ASN A 128 15.46 5.87 -10.12
CA ASN A 128 14.97 4.96 -9.10
C ASN A 128 16.13 4.41 -8.26
N SER A 129 16.52 5.18 -7.25
CA SER A 129 17.52 4.80 -6.24
C SER A 129 16.84 4.31 -4.97
N PHE A 130 17.36 3.24 -4.37
CA PHE A 130 16.80 2.67 -3.14
C PHE A 130 17.89 2.11 -2.20
N GLU A 131 17.54 2.01 -0.92
CA GLU A 131 18.40 1.43 0.10
C GLU A 131 18.09 -0.07 0.28
N PHE A 132 19.14 -0.88 0.44
CA PHE A 132 19.06 -2.26 0.90
C PHE A 132 20.25 -2.57 1.83
N ASN A 133 19.97 -3.09 3.03
CA ASN A 133 20.99 -3.41 4.03
C ASN A 133 21.99 -2.28 4.37
N GLY A 134 21.53 -1.03 4.31
CA GLY A 134 22.37 0.15 4.60
C GLY A 134 23.22 0.63 3.43
N GLU A 135 23.17 -0.04 2.29
CA GLU A 135 23.79 0.37 1.03
C GLU A 135 22.75 0.94 0.07
N TYR A 136 23.20 1.80 -0.84
CA TYR A 136 22.36 2.48 -1.83
C TYR A 136 22.61 1.89 -3.22
N PHE A 137 21.52 1.62 -3.94
CA PHE A 137 21.53 1.01 -5.26
C PHE A 137 20.69 1.81 -6.23
N ASP A 138 21.14 1.88 -7.49
CA ASP A 138 20.36 2.41 -8.60
C ASP A 138 19.80 1.25 -9.44
N GLN A 139 18.53 1.37 -9.84
CA GLN A 139 17.95 0.42 -10.77
C GLN A 139 18.46 0.68 -12.20
N ILE A 140 19.28 -0.24 -12.71
CA ILE A 140 19.88 -0.12 -14.05
C ILE A 140 18.99 -0.65 -15.19
N SER A 141 17.98 -1.46 -14.87
CA SER A 141 17.08 -2.08 -15.85
C SER A 141 15.73 -2.42 -15.23
N GLY A 142 14.71 -2.60 -16.08
CA GLY A 142 13.35 -2.90 -15.67
C GLY A 142 12.58 -1.65 -15.25
N VAL A 143 11.47 -1.87 -14.57
CA VAL A 143 10.64 -0.82 -14.00
C VAL A 143 10.31 -1.21 -12.56
N ALA A 144 10.42 -0.24 -11.65
CA ALA A 144 10.23 -0.48 -10.22
C ALA A 144 8.81 -1.01 -9.95
N MET A 145 8.70 -2.18 -9.33
CA MET A 145 7.43 -2.70 -8.83
C MET A 145 6.96 -1.81 -7.66
N GLY A 146 6.14 -0.80 -7.97
CA GLY A 146 5.68 0.22 -7.02
C GLY A 146 5.46 1.59 -7.65
N THR A 147 6.05 1.86 -8.82
CA THR A 147 5.77 3.09 -9.58
C THR A 147 4.39 3.02 -10.24
N LYS A 148 3.65 4.14 -10.26
CA LYS A 148 2.26 4.20 -10.75
C LYS A 148 2.14 3.89 -12.23
N MET A 149 3.06 4.41 -13.05
CA MET A 149 3.12 4.11 -14.49
C MET A 149 3.59 2.69 -14.83
N GLY A 150 4.09 1.94 -13.85
CA GLY A 150 4.80 0.68 -14.09
C GLY A 150 3.97 -0.37 -14.84
N PRO A 151 2.75 -0.67 -14.38
CA PRO A 151 1.88 -1.63 -15.07
C PRO A 151 1.57 -1.22 -16.51
N SER A 152 1.21 0.04 -16.74
CA SER A 152 0.88 0.52 -18.07
C SER A 152 2.09 0.53 -19.01
N TYR A 153 3.26 0.94 -18.51
CA TYR A 153 4.51 0.89 -19.25
C TYR A 153 4.87 -0.55 -19.67
N ALA A 154 4.74 -1.52 -18.75
CA ALA A 154 4.99 -2.92 -19.04
C ALA A 154 3.99 -3.48 -20.08
N CYS A 155 2.71 -3.11 -19.99
CA CYS A 155 1.71 -3.51 -20.98
C CYS A 155 1.98 -2.93 -22.37
N LEU A 156 2.38 -1.66 -22.47
CA LEU A 156 2.75 -1.04 -23.75
C LEU A 156 3.99 -1.69 -24.35
N PHE A 157 5.03 -1.94 -23.55
CA PHE A 157 6.20 -2.68 -24.02
C PHE A 157 5.81 -4.05 -24.60
N MET A 158 5.01 -4.83 -23.85
CA MET A 158 4.55 -6.13 -24.34
C MET A 158 3.66 -6.01 -25.58
N GLY A 159 2.80 -4.99 -25.67
CA GLY A 159 1.97 -4.74 -26.84
C GLY A 159 2.79 -4.43 -28.10
N HIS A 160 3.89 -3.67 -27.97
CA HIS A 160 4.82 -3.45 -29.07
C HIS A 160 5.56 -4.74 -29.43
N LEU A 161 6.02 -5.50 -28.43
CA LEU A 161 6.72 -6.77 -28.64
C LEU A 161 5.84 -7.76 -29.41
N GLU A 162 4.58 -7.90 -28.99
CA GLU A 162 3.56 -8.71 -29.66
C GLU A 162 3.32 -8.23 -31.10
N HIS A 163 3.20 -6.92 -31.33
CA HIS A 163 3.05 -6.37 -32.68
C HIS A 163 4.19 -6.80 -33.60
N LEU A 164 5.44 -6.72 -33.13
CA LEU A 164 6.61 -7.15 -33.91
C LEU A 164 6.64 -8.67 -34.12
N ILE A 165 6.29 -9.46 -33.11
CA ILE A 165 6.22 -10.93 -33.20
C ILE A 165 5.22 -11.32 -34.29
N PHE A 166 4.00 -10.79 -34.25
CA PHE A 166 2.95 -11.14 -35.21
C PHE A 166 3.24 -10.62 -36.63
N GLN A 167 4.03 -9.57 -36.78
CA GLN A 167 4.50 -9.11 -38.09
C GLN A 167 5.64 -9.98 -38.64
N SER A 168 6.47 -10.57 -37.78
CA SER A 168 7.67 -11.31 -38.18
C SER A 168 7.42 -12.80 -38.36
N TYR A 169 6.39 -13.36 -37.71
CA TYR A 169 6.07 -14.77 -37.78
C TYR A 169 5.21 -15.08 -39.00
N LEU A 170 5.72 -15.94 -39.90
CA LEU A 170 5.10 -16.22 -41.21
C LEU A 170 4.23 -17.49 -41.22
N ASP A 171 4.34 -18.31 -40.18
CA ASP A 171 3.60 -19.56 -40.03
C ASP A 171 2.22 -19.32 -39.37
N PRO A 172 1.34 -20.35 -39.28
CA PRO A 172 0.02 -20.20 -38.67
C PRO A 172 0.08 -19.64 -37.24
N ILE A 173 -0.73 -18.61 -36.97
CA ILE A 173 -0.85 -17.98 -35.65
C ILE A 173 -2.05 -18.52 -34.88
N PRO A 174 -2.03 -18.46 -33.53
CA PRO A 174 -3.17 -18.87 -32.73
C PRO A 174 -4.44 -18.12 -33.07
N PHE A 175 -5.58 -18.84 -33.05
CA PHE A 175 -6.91 -18.27 -33.26
C PHE A 175 -7.21 -17.09 -32.31
N MET A 176 -6.80 -17.19 -31.06
CA MET A 176 -6.91 -16.12 -30.08
C MET A 176 -5.70 -16.10 -29.15
N TYR A 177 -5.18 -14.90 -28.89
CA TYR A 177 -4.25 -14.62 -27.80
C TYR A 177 -4.68 -13.34 -27.06
N ARG A 178 -4.70 -13.43 -25.73
CA ARG A 178 -5.09 -12.35 -24.80
C ARG A 178 -4.19 -12.39 -23.57
N ARG A 179 -3.98 -11.24 -22.91
CA ARG A 179 -3.04 -11.10 -21.81
C ARG A 179 -3.55 -10.14 -20.74
N TYR A 180 -3.44 -10.57 -19.48
CA TYR A 180 -3.56 -9.72 -18.31
C TYR A 180 -2.17 -9.45 -17.73
N ILE A 181 -1.60 -8.29 -18.05
CA ILE A 181 -0.24 -7.89 -17.63
C ILE A 181 0.83 -8.93 -18.03
N ASP A 182 1.25 -9.84 -17.16
CA ASP A 182 2.23 -10.89 -17.42
C ASP A 182 1.61 -12.25 -17.76
N ASP A 183 0.34 -12.47 -17.44
CA ASP A 183 -0.35 -13.75 -17.64
C ASP A 183 -1.04 -13.77 -19.02
N GLY A 184 -0.60 -14.65 -19.92
CA GLY A 184 -1.15 -14.81 -21.27
C GLY A 184 -2.00 -16.08 -21.41
N VAL A 185 -3.09 -16.00 -22.17
CA VAL A 185 -3.99 -17.11 -22.47
C VAL A 185 -4.40 -17.09 -23.95
N GLY A 186 -4.46 -18.26 -24.55
CA GLY A 186 -4.90 -18.39 -25.93
C GLY A 186 -5.61 -19.69 -26.24
N VAL A 187 -6.25 -19.69 -27.41
CA VAL A 187 -7.00 -20.81 -27.97
C VAL A 187 -6.51 -20.98 -29.40
N THR A 188 -6.32 -22.22 -29.83
CA THR A 188 -5.95 -22.53 -31.21
C THR A 188 -6.49 -23.88 -31.65
N ASP A 189 -6.73 -24.05 -32.94
CA ASP A 189 -7.01 -25.34 -33.60
C ASP A 189 -5.79 -25.87 -34.38
N MET A 190 -4.65 -25.19 -34.27
CA MET A 190 -3.38 -25.61 -34.85
C MET A 190 -2.92 -26.97 -34.32
N SER A 191 -2.07 -27.65 -35.09
CA SER A 191 -1.37 -28.84 -34.62
C SER A 191 -0.49 -28.51 -33.42
N GLU A 192 -0.18 -29.51 -32.61
CA GLU A 192 0.71 -29.32 -31.46
C GLU A 192 2.11 -28.89 -31.90
N SER A 193 2.59 -29.39 -33.04
CA SER A 193 3.88 -29.00 -33.60
C SER A 193 3.93 -27.53 -33.98
N ASP A 194 2.91 -27.03 -34.69
CA ASP A 194 2.84 -25.63 -35.11
C ASP A 194 2.72 -24.69 -33.91
N LEU A 195 1.92 -25.08 -32.90
CA LEU A 195 1.81 -24.31 -31.66
C LEU A 195 3.15 -24.27 -30.90
N LEU A 196 3.87 -25.39 -30.82
CA LEU A 196 5.20 -25.41 -30.19
C LEU A 196 6.22 -24.58 -30.99
N GLN A 197 6.12 -24.54 -32.33
CA GLN A 197 6.95 -23.67 -33.16
C GLN A 197 6.66 -22.19 -32.88
N PHE A 198 5.38 -21.80 -32.81
CA PHE A 198 4.98 -20.45 -32.44
C PHE A 198 5.50 -20.06 -31.05
N ILE A 199 5.32 -20.92 -30.06
CA ILE A 199 5.78 -20.68 -28.68
C ILE A 199 7.30 -20.53 -28.62
N ARG A 200 8.05 -21.39 -29.33
CA ARG A 200 9.52 -21.28 -29.42
C ARG A 200 9.94 -19.95 -30.05
N PHE A 201 9.32 -19.58 -31.17
CA PHE A 201 9.59 -18.31 -31.83
C PHE A 201 9.36 -17.11 -30.89
N VAL A 202 8.23 -17.09 -30.19
CA VAL A 202 7.91 -16.05 -29.19
C VAL A 202 8.94 -16.05 -28.05
N GLY A 203 9.35 -17.22 -27.57
CA GLY A 203 10.33 -17.41 -26.49
C GLY A 203 11.74 -16.89 -26.82
N ASP A 204 12.11 -16.94 -28.10
CA ASP A 204 13.44 -16.55 -28.58
C ASP A 204 13.46 -15.16 -29.21
N PHE A 205 12.30 -14.52 -29.40
CA PHE A 205 12.19 -13.24 -30.10
C PHE A 205 12.97 -12.09 -29.44
N HIS A 206 13.00 -12.03 -28.11
CA HIS A 206 13.68 -10.96 -27.38
C HIS A 206 14.68 -11.54 -26.36
N PRO A 207 15.93 -11.05 -26.32
CA PRO A 207 16.97 -11.64 -25.48
C PRO A 207 16.63 -11.59 -23.98
N SER A 208 16.05 -10.47 -23.51
CA SER A 208 15.75 -10.25 -22.09
C SER A 208 14.38 -10.78 -21.62
N ILE A 209 13.44 -11.06 -22.54
CA ILE A 209 12.08 -11.46 -22.17
C ILE A 209 11.96 -12.96 -22.39
N LYS A 210 11.53 -13.66 -21.34
CA LYS A 210 11.37 -15.11 -21.35
C LYS A 210 9.95 -15.48 -20.98
N PHE A 211 9.48 -16.58 -21.54
CA PHE A 211 8.12 -17.06 -21.34
C PHE A 211 8.13 -18.48 -20.78
N THR A 212 7.14 -18.79 -19.95
CA THR A 212 6.76 -20.17 -19.62
C THR A 212 5.45 -20.49 -20.30
N SER A 213 5.33 -21.69 -20.85
CA SER A 213 4.13 -22.12 -21.56
C SER A 213 3.54 -23.40 -20.97
N ALA A 214 2.22 -23.51 -21.04
CA ALA A 214 1.51 -24.76 -20.77
C ALA A 214 0.45 -24.96 -21.86
N ILE A 215 0.27 -26.20 -22.32
CA ILE A 215 -0.71 -26.56 -23.35
C ILE A 215 -1.66 -27.60 -22.75
N SER A 216 -2.95 -27.49 -23.06
CA SER A 216 -3.97 -28.43 -22.59
C SER A 216 -5.04 -28.64 -23.66
N LEU A 217 -5.49 -29.89 -23.79
CA LEU A 217 -6.61 -30.28 -24.65
C LEU A 217 -7.97 -30.14 -23.96
N THR A 218 -8.00 -29.89 -22.66
CA THR A 218 -9.24 -29.92 -21.87
C THR A 218 -9.47 -28.59 -21.16
N SER A 219 -8.57 -28.20 -20.28
CA SER A 219 -8.70 -26.99 -19.48
C SER A 219 -7.37 -26.37 -19.04
N VAL A 220 -7.39 -25.07 -18.78
CA VAL A 220 -6.29 -24.29 -18.18
C VAL A 220 -6.81 -23.39 -17.07
N ASN A 221 -5.93 -23.05 -16.12
CA ASN A 221 -6.26 -22.09 -15.07
C ASN A 221 -5.68 -20.72 -15.43
N PHE A 222 -6.55 -19.72 -15.55
CA PHE A 222 -6.17 -18.36 -15.91
C PHE A 222 -6.77 -17.38 -14.89
N LEU A 223 -5.94 -16.57 -14.23
CA LEU A 223 -6.34 -15.71 -13.12
C LEU A 223 -7.07 -16.50 -12.00
N ASP A 224 -8.37 -16.25 -11.88
CA ASP A 224 -9.29 -16.74 -10.86
C ASP A 224 -10.29 -17.77 -11.41
N ILE A 225 -10.09 -18.22 -12.66
CA ILE A 225 -11.01 -19.11 -13.39
C ILE A 225 -10.28 -20.30 -14.01
N THR A 226 -10.99 -21.41 -14.12
CA THR A 226 -10.64 -22.52 -15.00
C THR A 226 -11.41 -22.35 -16.30
N VAL A 227 -10.70 -22.32 -17.42
CA VAL A 227 -11.26 -22.25 -18.77
C VAL A 227 -11.17 -23.63 -19.38
N SER A 228 -12.28 -24.15 -19.89
CA SER A 228 -12.37 -25.49 -20.50
C SER A 228 -12.97 -25.42 -21.90
N ILE A 229 -12.62 -26.38 -22.74
CA ILE A 229 -13.16 -26.50 -24.10
C ILE A 229 -14.55 -27.16 -24.03
N GLY A 230 -15.58 -26.43 -24.43
CA GLY A 230 -16.93 -26.96 -24.63
C GLY A 230 -17.20 -27.37 -26.08
N VAL A 231 -18.44 -27.75 -26.38
CA VAL A 231 -18.84 -28.23 -27.72
C VAL A 231 -18.76 -27.13 -28.79
N SER A 232 -19.20 -25.92 -28.45
CA SER A 232 -19.27 -24.77 -29.38
C SER A 232 -18.74 -23.46 -28.77
N SER A 233 -18.30 -23.50 -27.52
CA SER A 233 -17.83 -22.33 -26.77
C SER A 233 -16.85 -22.73 -25.68
N LEU A 234 -16.19 -21.74 -25.09
CA LEU A 234 -15.40 -21.94 -23.89
C LEU A 234 -16.32 -21.98 -22.66
N LEU A 235 -16.04 -22.90 -21.75
CA LEU A 235 -16.70 -23.03 -20.45
C LEU A 235 -15.81 -22.44 -19.37
N THR A 236 -16.41 -21.83 -18.35
CA THR A 236 -15.65 -21.25 -17.23
C THR A 236 -16.22 -21.65 -15.88
N THR A 237 -15.35 -21.92 -14.92
CA THR A 237 -15.69 -22.11 -13.50
C THR A 237 -14.68 -21.42 -12.60
N VAL A 238 -14.97 -21.32 -11.31
CA VAL A 238 -14.03 -20.73 -10.33
C VAL A 238 -12.80 -21.61 -10.15
N TYR A 239 -11.62 -21.00 -10.09
CA TYR A 239 -10.38 -21.67 -9.73
C TYR A 239 -9.90 -21.19 -8.35
N TYR A 240 -9.58 -22.13 -7.47
CA TYR A 240 -8.90 -21.85 -6.20
C TYR A 240 -7.48 -22.40 -6.26
N LYS A 241 -6.50 -21.57 -5.92
CA LYS A 241 -5.10 -22.02 -5.81
C LYS A 241 -5.01 -23.01 -4.65
N SER A 242 -4.10 -23.99 -4.76
CA SER A 242 -3.84 -24.96 -3.67
C SER A 242 -3.40 -24.32 -2.35
N THR A 243 -2.87 -23.09 -2.40
CA THR A 243 -2.49 -22.29 -1.23
C THR A 243 -3.63 -21.42 -0.69
N ASP A 244 -4.82 -21.44 -1.30
CA ASP A 244 -5.97 -20.70 -0.81
C ASP A 244 -6.53 -21.35 0.45
N SER A 245 -6.28 -20.69 1.57
CA SER A 245 -6.78 -21.07 2.90
C SER A 245 -8.25 -20.70 3.12
N HIS A 246 -8.91 -20.02 2.18
CA HIS A 246 -10.28 -19.54 2.26
C HIS A 246 -10.53 -18.71 3.54
N ASN A 247 -9.54 -17.91 3.90
CA ASN A 247 -9.46 -17.18 5.16
C ASN A 247 -10.32 -15.89 5.15
N TYR A 248 -11.63 -16.00 4.92
CA TYR A 248 -12.58 -14.86 4.99
C TYR A 248 -12.64 -14.24 6.39
N LEU A 249 -13.19 -13.03 6.56
CA LEU A 249 -13.29 -12.44 7.92
C LEU A 249 -14.06 -13.35 8.87
N LEU A 250 -13.58 -13.56 10.11
CA LEU A 250 -14.42 -14.19 11.15
C LEU A 250 -15.66 -13.33 11.40
N TYR A 251 -16.82 -13.94 11.61
CA TYR A 251 -18.04 -13.18 11.89
C TYR A 251 -17.96 -12.39 13.20
N THR A 252 -17.15 -12.86 14.16
CA THR A 252 -16.85 -12.17 15.43
C THR A 252 -15.76 -11.10 15.33
N SER A 253 -15.16 -10.91 14.14
CA SER A 253 -14.09 -9.93 13.97
C SER A 253 -14.56 -8.49 14.18
N SER A 254 -13.61 -7.63 14.58
CA SER A 254 -13.80 -6.20 14.82
C SER A 254 -13.93 -5.40 13.51
N HIS A 255 -14.98 -5.69 12.76
CA HIS A 255 -15.36 -4.99 11.53
C HIS A 255 -16.83 -4.54 11.63
N PRO A 256 -17.23 -3.48 10.89
CA PRO A 256 -18.64 -3.09 10.81
C PRO A 256 -19.53 -4.27 10.40
N LEU A 257 -20.69 -4.41 11.04
CA LEU A 257 -21.63 -5.50 10.76
C LEU A 257 -22.03 -5.55 9.28
N ALA A 258 -22.30 -4.39 8.66
CA ALA A 258 -22.61 -4.30 7.24
C ALA A 258 -21.49 -4.84 6.33
N CYS A 259 -20.22 -4.69 6.72
CA CYS A 259 -19.09 -5.22 5.98
C CYS A 259 -19.02 -6.75 6.08
N ARG A 260 -19.30 -7.32 7.26
CA ARG A 260 -19.34 -8.78 7.44
C ARG A 260 -20.52 -9.37 6.67
N ASN A 261 -21.73 -8.83 6.86
CA ASN A 261 -22.95 -9.37 6.26
C ASN A 261 -22.99 -9.27 4.73
N SER A 262 -22.21 -8.37 4.12
CA SER A 262 -22.12 -8.25 2.66
C SER A 262 -21.16 -9.25 2.02
N LEU A 263 -20.24 -9.85 2.79
CA LEU A 263 -19.22 -10.75 2.24
C LEU A 263 -19.83 -11.98 1.54
N PRO A 264 -20.75 -12.75 2.17
CA PRO A 264 -21.34 -13.92 1.51
C PRO A 264 -22.02 -13.55 0.19
N PHE A 265 -22.83 -12.48 0.19
CA PHE A 265 -23.49 -12.00 -1.02
C PHE A 265 -22.48 -11.64 -2.11
N SER A 266 -21.41 -10.93 -1.77
CA SER A 266 -20.39 -10.52 -2.74
C SER A 266 -19.62 -11.69 -3.37
N GLN A 267 -19.32 -12.73 -2.59
CA GLN A 267 -18.62 -13.92 -3.07
C GLN A 267 -19.55 -14.81 -3.90
N LEU A 268 -20.80 -15.00 -3.49
CA LEU A 268 -21.79 -15.72 -4.29
C LEU A 268 -22.06 -14.99 -5.61
N LEU A 269 -22.17 -13.66 -5.59
CA LEU A 269 -22.31 -12.89 -6.82
C LEU A 269 -21.06 -12.99 -7.72
N ARG A 270 -19.87 -13.13 -7.14
CA ARG A 270 -18.64 -13.45 -7.90
C ARG A 270 -18.77 -14.81 -8.57
N LEU A 271 -19.16 -15.86 -7.84
CA LEU A 271 -19.37 -17.19 -8.42
C LEU A 271 -20.41 -17.17 -9.55
N ARG A 272 -21.49 -16.40 -9.39
CA ARG A 272 -22.51 -16.22 -10.44
C ARG A 272 -21.95 -15.64 -11.74
N ARG A 273 -20.89 -14.83 -11.68
CA ARG A 273 -20.17 -14.33 -12.88
C ARG A 273 -19.26 -15.41 -13.47
N LEU A 274 -18.49 -16.08 -12.62
CA LEU A 274 -17.41 -16.98 -13.03
C LEU A 274 -17.94 -18.30 -13.61
N CYS A 275 -18.95 -18.90 -12.97
CA CYS A 275 -19.52 -20.18 -13.38
C CYS A 275 -20.39 -19.99 -14.61
N GLN A 276 -20.20 -20.85 -15.61
CA GLN A 276 -20.97 -20.81 -16.83
C GLN A 276 -22.40 -21.31 -16.64
N ASP A 277 -22.49 -22.49 -16.04
CA ASP A 277 -23.74 -23.22 -15.89
C ASP A 277 -24.35 -23.00 -14.51
N ASP A 278 -25.67 -23.03 -14.46
CA ASP A 278 -26.43 -22.83 -13.23
C ASP A 278 -26.19 -23.96 -12.20
N ASP A 279 -25.95 -25.18 -12.67
CA ASP A 279 -25.65 -26.32 -11.81
C ASP A 279 -24.24 -26.24 -11.20
N ASP A 280 -23.24 -25.82 -11.99
CA ASP A 280 -21.90 -25.54 -11.47
C ASP A 280 -21.95 -24.40 -10.45
N PHE A 281 -22.70 -23.32 -10.73
CA PHE A 281 -22.92 -22.26 -9.76
C PHE A 281 -23.52 -22.79 -8.45
N ARG A 282 -24.57 -23.62 -8.50
CA ARG A 282 -25.22 -24.19 -7.30
C ARG A 282 -24.24 -25.01 -6.47
N HIS A 283 -23.42 -25.83 -7.14
CA HIS A 283 -22.39 -26.63 -6.48
C HIS A 283 -21.33 -25.75 -5.81
N ARG A 284 -20.75 -24.78 -6.55
CA ARG A 284 -19.73 -23.86 -6.03
C ARG A 284 -20.27 -22.92 -4.95
N ALA A 285 -21.55 -22.53 -5.04
CA ALA A 285 -22.22 -21.74 -4.02
C ALA A 285 -22.27 -22.51 -2.70
N GLN A 286 -22.60 -23.81 -2.72
CA GLN A 286 -22.64 -24.62 -1.51
C GLN A 286 -21.26 -24.72 -0.85
N GLU A 287 -20.21 -24.99 -1.63
CA GLU A 287 -18.82 -25.00 -1.12
C GLU A 287 -18.45 -23.65 -0.46
N MET A 288 -18.81 -22.53 -1.10
CA MET A 288 -18.58 -21.19 -0.58
C MET A 288 -19.34 -20.94 0.73
N LEU A 289 -20.58 -21.42 0.85
CA LEU A 289 -21.33 -21.33 2.10
C LEU A 289 -20.65 -22.11 3.22
N ASP A 290 -20.14 -23.32 2.95
CA ASP A 290 -19.38 -24.11 3.91
C ASP A 290 -18.11 -23.37 4.37
N PHE A 291 -17.46 -22.63 3.47
CA PHE A 291 -16.32 -21.78 3.84
C PHE A 291 -16.74 -20.70 4.84
N PHE A 292 -17.88 -20.04 4.64
CA PHE A 292 -18.39 -19.05 5.59
C PHE A 292 -18.90 -19.66 6.90
N ARG A 293 -19.49 -20.86 6.88
CA ARG A 293 -19.87 -21.59 8.11
C ARG A 293 -18.67 -21.84 8.99
N ARG A 294 -17.53 -22.27 8.41
CA ARG A 294 -16.24 -22.41 9.13
C ARG A 294 -15.72 -21.09 9.70
N ARG A 295 -16.21 -19.94 9.22
CA ARG A 295 -15.90 -18.60 9.75
C ARG A 295 -16.96 -18.04 10.71
N LEU A 296 -17.85 -18.92 11.21
CA LEU A 296 -18.87 -18.63 12.20
C LEU A 296 -19.97 -17.67 11.71
N TYR A 297 -20.24 -17.65 10.40
CA TYR A 297 -21.36 -16.86 9.88
C TYR A 297 -22.70 -17.51 10.28
N PRO A 298 -23.68 -16.74 10.79
CA PRO A 298 -25.01 -17.25 11.07
C PRO A 298 -25.72 -17.71 9.79
N GLU A 299 -26.44 -18.83 9.88
CA GLU A 299 -27.11 -19.43 8.73
C GLU A 299 -28.14 -18.46 8.09
N GLU A 300 -28.79 -17.61 8.88
CA GLU A 300 -29.71 -16.58 8.37
C GLU A 300 -29.02 -15.61 7.39
N VAL A 301 -27.78 -15.21 7.67
CA VAL A 301 -27.00 -14.32 6.81
C VAL A 301 -26.65 -15.02 5.50
N LEU A 302 -26.29 -16.31 5.59
CA LEU A 302 -25.92 -17.16 4.46
C LEU A 302 -27.10 -17.43 3.54
N ILE A 303 -28.23 -17.87 4.09
CA ILE A 303 -29.47 -18.15 3.36
C ILE A 303 -29.98 -16.88 2.68
N ASN A 304 -29.98 -15.74 3.39
CA ASN A 304 -30.41 -14.47 2.81
C ASN A 304 -29.49 -14.05 1.64
N ALA A 305 -28.17 -14.18 1.80
CA ALA A 305 -27.23 -13.92 0.73
C ALA A 305 -27.48 -14.80 -0.50
N LEU A 306 -27.66 -16.12 -0.32
CA LEU A 306 -27.96 -17.04 -1.41
C LEU A 306 -29.29 -16.71 -2.09
N ARG A 307 -30.36 -16.50 -1.31
CA ARG A 307 -31.69 -16.13 -1.82
C ARG A 307 -31.66 -14.88 -2.70
N ARG A 308 -30.81 -13.91 -2.36
CA ARG A 308 -30.63 -12.67 -3.14
C ARG A 308 -29.85 -12.88 -4.44
N VAL A 309 -28.95 -13.86 -4.51
CA VAL A 309 -28.12 -14.12 -5.71
C VAL A 309 -28.77 -15.09 -6.68
N LEU A 310 -29.57 -16.05 -6.19
CA LEU A 310 -30.26 -17.04 -7.03
C LEU A 310 -31.02 -16.44 -8.23
N PRO A 311 -31.85 -15.38 -8.08
CA PRO A 311 -32.60 -14.82 -9.20
C PRO A 311 -31.75 -13.98 -10.17
N ILE A 312 -30.48 -13.69 -9.83
CA ILE A 312 -29.60 -12.89 -10.67
C ILE A 312 -29.01 -13.79 -11.75
N SER A 313 -29.30 -13.49 -13.01
CA SER A 313 -28.69 -14.18 -14.14
C SER A 313 -27.20 -13.83 -14.28
N ARG A 314 -26.43 -14.74 -14.90
CA ARG A 314 -25.02 -14.49 -15.21
C ARG A 314 -24.83 -13.22 -16.05
N HIS A 315 -25.68 -13.01 -17.05
CA HIS A 315 -25.66 -11.81 -17.89
C HIS A 315 -25.78 -10.53 -17.06
N THR A 316 -26.78 -10.45 -16.17
CA THR A 316 -26.96 -9.31 -15.27
C THR A 316 -25.79 -9.13 -14.31
N ALA A 317 -25.20 -10.24 -13.85
CA ALA A 317 -24.05 -10.20 -12.95
C ALA A 317 -22.75 -9.69 -13.64
N LEU A 318 -22.60 -9.91 -14.96
CA LEU A 318 -21.47 -9.44 -15.76
C LEU A 318 -21.59 -7.97 -16.19
N SER A 319 -22.81 -7.42 -16.20
CA SER A 319 -23.03 -6.03 -16.57
C SER A 319 -22.37 -5.05 -15.59
N PRO A 320 -21.72 -3.97 -16.08
CA PRO A 320 -21.14 -2.94 -15.23
C PRO A 320 -22.21 -2.27 -14.36
N SER A 321 -21.93 -2.10 -13.06
CA SER A 321 -22.79 -1.32 -12.17
C SER A 321 -22.36 0.15 -12.18
N THR A 322 -23.20 1.04 -12.71
CA THR A 322 -23.02 2.48 -12.56
C THR A 322 -23.61 2.93 -11.24
N ARG A 323 -22.74 3.36 -10.31
CA ARG A 323 -23.19 4.06 -9.10
C ARG A 323 -23.25 5.55 -9.40
N PRO A 324 -24.35 6.24 -9.07
CA PRO A 324 -24.38 7.68 -9.19
C PRO A 324 -23.29 8.31 -8.31
N PRO A 325 -22.66 9.42 -8.75
CA PRO A 325 -21.75 10.16 -7.90
C PRO A 325 -22.48 10.58 -6.62
N CYS A 326 -21.77 10.46 -5.50
CA CYS A 326 -22.29 10.83 -4.19
C CYS A 326 -21.50 12.03 -3.69
N ASP A 327 -22.10 13.21 -3.78
CA ASP A 327 -21.50 14.49 -3.39
C ASP A 327 -21.55 14.74 -1.87
N ARG A 328 -22.02 13.76 -1.09
CA ARG A 328 -22.04 13.85 0.36
C ARG A 328 -20.62 13.84 0.92
N THR A 329 -20.32 14.81 1.77
CA THR A 329 -19.08 14.88 2.53
C THR A 329 -18.83 13.59 3.30
N LYS A 330 -17.64 12.99 3.14
CA LYS A 330 -17.27 11.73 3.81
C LYS A 330 -16.66 12.02 5.17
N LEU A 331 -17.31 11.54 6.24
CA LEU A 331 -16.74 11.57 7.58
C LEU A 331 -15.98 10.25 7.83
N VAL A 332 -14.65 10.30 7.75
CA VAL A 332 -13.80 9.11 7.90
C VAL A 332 -13.38 8.93 9.36
N LEU A 333 -13.81 7.83 9.98
CA LEU A 333 -13.51 7.49 11.38
C LEU A 333 -12.76 6.16 11.48
N THR A 334 -11.95 5.94 12.51
CA THR A 334 -11.41 4.60 12.78
C THR A 334 -12.52 3.73 13.35
N PHE A 335 -12.77 2.56 12.75
CA PHE A 335 -13.73 1.62 13.35
C PHE A 335 -13.18 1.04 14.64
N HIS A 336 -13.95 1.17 15.71
CA HIS A 336 -13.78 0.42 16.94
C HIS A 336 -15.18 0.11 17.49
N PRO A 337 -15.47 -1.10 18.01
CA PRO A 337 -16.79 -1.43 18.56
C PRO A 337 -17.28 -0.40 19.60
N HIS A 338 -16.39 0.06 20.48
CA HIS A 338 -16.70 1.11 21.47
C HIS A 338 -16.91 2.52 20.87
N ASN A 339 -16.41 2.78 19.66
CA ASN A 339 -16.58 4.08 18.99
C ASN A 339 -17.82 4.13 18.10
N ALA A 340 -18.48 2.99 17.84
CA ALA A 340 -19.68 2.95 17.01
C ALA A 340 -20.84 3.81 17.57
N PRO A 341 -21.09 3.90 18.89
CA PRO A 341 -22.07 4.83 19.44
C PRO A 341 -21.72 6.31 19.22
N ALA A 342 -20.43 6.66 19.17
CA ALA A 342 -19.99 8.04 18.95
C ALA A 342 -20.46 8.58 17.59
N VAL A 343 -20.60 7.70 16.58
CA VAL A 343 -21.18 8.06 15.28
C VAL A 343 -22.63 8.52 15.43
N ARG A 344 -23.44 7.81 16.24
CA ARG A 344 -24.84 8.19 16.46
C ARG A 344 -24.94 9.55 17.15
N ILE A 345 -24.06 9.80 18.12
CA ILE A 345 -23.98 11.09 18.81
C ILE A 345 -23.60 12.18 17.80
N LEU A 346 -22.53 11.99 17.02
CA LEU A 346 -22.10 12.96 16.00
C LEU A 346 -23.20 13.27 14.98
N LEU A 347 -23.93 12.26 14.52
CA LEU A 347 -25.05 12.45 13.59
C LEU A 347 -26.26 13.13 14.25
N ARG A 348 -26.48 12.93 15.55
CA ARG A 348 -27.56 13.60 16.30
C ARG A 348 -27.23 15.08 16.52
N GLU A 349 -26.00 15.37 16.89
CA GLU A 349 -25.50 16.74 17.15
C GLU A 349 -25.10 17.49 15.87
N LEU A 350 -25.44 16.98 14.69
CA LEU A 350 -25.16 17.62 13.39
C LEU A 350 -25.68 19.06 13.27
N ARG A 351 -26.69 19.42 14.09
CA ARG A 351 -27.24 20.77 14.15
C ARG A 351 -26.18 21.79 14.54
N ILE A 352 -25.28 21.45 15.47
CA ILE A 352 -24.19 22.32 15.91
C ILE A 352 -23.27 22.68 14.74
N PHE A 353 -22.95 21.71 13.87
CA PHE A 353 -22.14 21.96 12.66
C PHE A 353 -22.87 22.76 11.58
N ARG A 354 -24.20 22.84 11.63
CA ARG A 354 -25.01 23.65 10.71
C ARG A 354 -25.21 25.08 11.18
N GLU A 355 -25.13 25.31 12.49
CA GLU A 355 -25.20 26.63 13.09
C GLU A 355 -23.90 27.45 12.86
N ASP A 356 -22.76 26.77 12.68
CA ASP A 356 -21.49 27.42 12.33
C ASP A 356 -21.44 27.83 10.84
N PRO A 357 -21.19 29.12 10.49
CA PRO A 357 -21.16 29.60 9.11
C PRO A 357 -20.10 28.97 8.20
N ALA A 358 -18.98 28.50 8.77
CA ALA A 358 -17.93 27.84 8.00
C ALA A 358 -18.26 26.36 7.75
N SER A 359 -18.73 25.66 8.78
CA SER A 359 -19.03 24.23 8.75
C SER A 359 -20.31 23.91 7.97
N SER A 360 -21.30 24.80 7.98
CA SER A 360 -22.56 24.64 7.24
C SER A 360 -22.35 24.55 5.72
N ARG A 361 -21.32 25.21 5.18
CA ARG A 361 -20.92 25.11 3.76
C ARG A 361 -20.37 23.73 3.42
N ILE A 362 -19.70 23.07 4.37
CA ILE A 362 -19.06 21.76 4.20
C ILE A 362 -20.06 20.62 4.48
N PHE A 363 -20.96 20.80 5.45
CA PHE A 363 -21.93 19.82 5.92
C PHE A 363 -23.38 20.24 5.60
N SER A 364 -23.61 20.64 4.36
CA SER A 364 -24.96 20.97 3.85
C SER A 364 -25.93 19.80 4.01
N SER A 365 -25.45 18.57 3.76
CA SER A 365 -26.15 17.32 4.01
C SER A 365 -25.47 16.50 5.11
N PRO A 366 -26.19 15.57 5.79
CA PRO A 366 -25.57 14.66 6.73
C PRO A 366 -24.40 13.92 6.07
N PRO A 367 -23.20 13.92 6.66
CA PRO A 367 -22.04 13.28 6.06
C PRO A 367 -22.25 11.77 5.90
N LEU A 368 -21.60 11.19 4.89
CA LEU A 368 -21.50 9.76 4.75
C LEU A 368 -20.39 9.25 5.68
N VAL A 369 -20.76 8.49 6.70
CA VAL A 369 -19.80 7.91 7.62
C VAL A 369 -19.08 6.75 6.93
N ALA A 370 -17.76 6.87 6.82
CA ALA A 370 -16.89 5.82 6.31
C ALA A 370 -15.92 5.41 7.42
N PHE A 371 -15.67 4.11 7.53
CA PHE A 371 -14.72 3.61 8.51
C PHE A 371 -13.40 3.23 7.87
N ARG A 372 -12.29 3.74 8.42
CA ARG A 372 -10.95 3.18 8.19
C ARG A 372 -10.71 2.03 9.15
N ARG A 373 -9.95 1.03 8.69
CA ARG A 373 -9.47 -0.08 9.52
C ARG A 373 -8.54 0.45 10.62
N ASP A 374 -8.64 -0.10 11.82
CA ASP A 374 -7.69 0.17 12.89
C ASP A 374 -6.35 -0.56 12.66
N LYS A 375 -5.28 -0.13 13.34
CA LYS A 375 -3.97 -0.78 13.26
C LYS A 375 -4.06 -2.20 13.81
N ASN A 376 -3.71 -3.18 13.00
CA ASN A 376 -3.61 -4.57 13.44
C ASN A 376 -2.15 -4.92 13.80
N LEU A 377 -1.92 -6.13 14.31
CA LEU A 377 -0.57 -6.60 14.64
C LEU A 377 0.40 -6.51 13.46
N ARG A 378 -0.06 -6.80 12.24
CA ARG A 378 0.76 -6.64 11.03
C ARG A 378 1.23 -5.20 10.85
N ASP A 379 0.37 -4.21 11.03
CA ASP A 379 0.75 -2.78 10.90
C ASP A 379 1.73 -2.32 11.99
N LEU A 380 1.73 -3.00 13.14
CA LEU A 380 2.62 -2.70 14.26
C LEU A 380 3.98 -3.38 14.12
N LEU A 381 3.97 -4.62 13.64
CA LEU A 381 5.13 -5.53 13.61
C LEU A 381 5.86 -5.52 12.26
N VAL A 382 5.14 -5.41 11.15
CA VAL A 382 5.74 -5.46 9.80
C VAL A 382 6.14 -4.07 9.36
N ARG A 383 7.39 -3.93 8.91
CA ARG A 383 7.98 -2.68 8.43
C ARG A 383 8.82 -2.97 7.20
N SER A 384 8.89 -2.01 6.29
CA SER A 384 9.80 -2.07 5.14
C SER A 384 11.27 -2.00 5.55
N ARG A 385 11.57 -1.34 6.68
CA ARG A 385 12.92 -1.23 7.24
C ARG A 385 13.02 -1.94 8.60
N LEU A 386 14.04 -2.79 8.75
CA LEU A 386 14.42 -3.33 10.04
C LEU A 386 14.97 -2.20 10.93
N ARG A 387 14.69 -2.25 12.23
CA ARG A 387 15.37 -1.34 13.16
C ARG A 387 16.84 -1.75 13.20
N PRO A 388 17.79 -0.80 13.26
CA PRO A 388 19.18 -1.15 13.49
C PRO A 388 19.29 -1.93 14.80
N SER A 389 19.62 -3.22 14.69
CA SER A 389 19.93 -4.10 15.80
C SER A 389 21.35 -3.77 16.26
N GLY A 390 21.48 -2.86 17.22
CA GLY A 390 22.80 -2.46 17.74
C GLY A 390 22.93 -1.04 18.30
N GLY A 391 21.85 -0.27 18.41
CA GLY A 391 21.91 1.01 19.10
C GLY A 391 22.06 0.84 20.62
N HIS A 392 22.94 1.62 21.25
CA HIS A 392 22.96 1.80 22.69
C HIS A 392 21.57 2.21 23.19
N VAL A 393 21.18 1.82 24.40
CA VAL A 393 19.92 2.24 25.01
C VAL A 393 20.19 3.42 25.94
N GLY A 394 19.34 4.45 25.89
CA GLY A 394 19.53 5.68 26.64
C GLY A 394 20.27 6.75 25.83
N THR A 395 20.63 7.85 26.49
CA THR A 395 21.36 8.95 25.86
C THR A 395 22.84 8.80 26.16
N VAL A 396 23.69 8.77 25.14
CA VAL A 396 25.15 8.77 25.30
C VAL A 396 25.74 10.04 24.68
N THR A 397 26.98 10.34 25.05
CA THR A 397 27.75 11.45 24.48
C THR A 397 27.96 11.25 22.99
N CYS A 398 27.92 12.33 22.20
CA CYS A 398 28.25 12.25 20.78
C CYS A 398 29.78 12.28 20.58
N SER A 399 30.27 11.67 19.50
CA SER A 399 31.71 11.60 19.18
C SER A 399 32.32 12.93 18.68
N ARG A 400 31.71 14.08 18.99
CA ARG A 400 32.21 15.40 18.56
C ARG A 400 33.07 16.01 19.67
N SER A 401 34.29 16.41 19.31
CA SER A 401 35.32 16.93 20.23
C SER A 401 34.94 18.20 21.01
N ARG A 402 33.93 18.97 20.58
CA ARG A 402 33.51 20.24 21.21
C ARG A 402 32.00 20.36 21.40
N CYS A 403 31.31 19.26 21.74
CA CYS A 403 29.88 19.31 21.97
C CYS A 403 29.53 19.91 23.34
N TYR A 404 28.92 21.10 23.36
CA TYR A 404 28.46 21.77 24.59
C TYR A 404 27.39 21.01 25.38
N THR A 405 26.65 20.10 24.74
CA THR A 405 25.58 19.33 25.38
C THR A 405 26.09 18.06 26.07
N CYS A 406 27.18 17.46 25.57
CA CYS A 406 27.72 16.20 26.09
C CYS A 406 28.00 16.21 27.60
N PRO A 407 28.57 17.29 28.20
CA PRO A 407 28.81 17.38 29.64
C PRO A 407 27.55 17.28 30.50
N TYR A 408 26.38 17.55 29.93
CA TYR A 408 25.09 17.55 30.63
C TYR A 408 24.28 16.28 30.37
N VAL A 409 24.78 15.34 29.56
CA VAL A 409 24.04 14.12 29.22
C VAL A 409 23.85 13.24 30.45
N PHE A 410 22.59 12.92 30.77
CA PHE A 410 22.24 11.95 31.79
C PHE A 410 22.12 10.56 31.16
N GLN A 411 23.12 9.72 31.42
CA GLN A 411 23.15 8.34 30.92
C GLN A 411 22.36 7.43 31.86
N ALA A 412 21.10 7.14 31.49
CA ALA A 412 20.26 6.18 32.18
C ALA A 412 19.32 5.47 31.20
N THR A 413 18.96 4.23 31.51
CA THR A 413 17.97 3.45 30.76
C THR A 413 16.59 3.50 31.42
N THR A 414 16.51 3.84 32.71
CA THR A 414 15.25 4.06 33.43
C THR A 414 15.36 5.32 34.28
N ILE A 415 14.34 6.17 34.23
CA ILE A 415 14.28 7.43 34.97
C ILE A 415 13.03 7.42 35.85
N SER A 416 13.17 7.81 37.11
CA SER A 416 12.04 7.95 38.03
C SER A 416 11.39 9.34 37.87
N PHE A 417 10.07 9.38 37.75
CA PHE A 417 9.26 10.60 37.76
C PHE A 417 8.19 10.53 38.86
N PRO A 418 7.56 11.65 39.25
CA PRO A 418 6.62 11.68 40.38
C PRO A 418 5.50 10.64 40.33
N ASN A 419 4.93 10.36 39.15
CA ASN A 419 3.83 9.40 39.02
C ASN A 419 4.29 7.98 38.67
N THR A 420 5.41 7.82 37.95
CA THR A 420 5.85 6.53 37.42
C THR A 420 7.29 6.59 36.91
N SER A 421 7.94 5.44 36.77
CA SER A 421 9.23 5.33 36.09
C SER A 421 9.06 5.23 34.57
N PHE A 422 10.00 5.81 33.81
CA PHE A 422 10.05 5.68 32.37
C PHE A 422 11.29 4.89 31.93
N THR A 423 11.07 3.77 31.22
CA THR A 423 12.16 3.00 30.61
C THR A 423 12.41 3.46 29.18
N ILE A 424 13.60 3.99 28.94
CA ILE A 424 14.10 4.35 27.62
C ILE A 424 14.45 3.06 26.87
N ARG A 425 13.90 2.90 25.66
CA ARG A 425 14.10 1.69 24.82
C ARG A 425 14.85 1.99 23.52
N GLN A 426 15.36 3.21 23.38
CA GLN A 426 15.98 3.73 22.16
C GLN A 426 17.30 4.42 22.51
N GLY A 427 18.20 4.52 21.52
CA GLY A 427 19.47 5.22 21.65
C GLY A 427 19.39 6.67 21.19
N PHE A 428 19.92 7.58 22.01
CA PHE A 428 19.99 9.00 21.70
C PHE A 428 21.42 9.52 21.85
N THR A 429 21.70 10.61 21.14
CA THR A 429 22.91 11.42 21.28
C THR A 429 22.54 12.89 21.09
N CYS A 430 23.49 13.81 21.31
CA CYS A 430 23.26 15.23 21.08
C CYS A 430 22.90 15.59 19.62
N VAL A 431 23.13 14.69 18.65
CA VAL A 431 22.78 14.91 17.22
C VAL A 431 21.41 14.35 16.84
N SER A 432 20.74 13.61 17.73
CA SER A 432 19.40 13.06 17.51
C SER A 432 18.38 14.17 17.27
N ARG A 433 17.42 13.94 16.35
CA ARG A 433 16.37 14.89 15.94
C ARG A 433 14.98 14.28 16.11
N ASN A 434 13.94 15.12 16.05
CA ASN A 434 12.53 14.72 16.12
C ASN A 434 12.27 13.82 17.33
N LEU A 435 12.42 14.37 18.55
CA LEU A 435 12.32 13.58 19.76
C LEU A 435 11.72 14.36 20.92
N ILE A 436 11.25 13.63 21.92
CA ILE A 436 10.89 14.16 23.22
C ILE A 436 12.05 13.90 24.17
N TYR A 437 12.47 14.91 24.90
CA TYR A 437 13.55 14.87 25.88
C TYR A 437 13.06 15.28 27.26
N ALA A 438 13.85 14.90 28.27
CA ALA A 438 13.71 15.37 29.63
C ALA A 438 14.93 16.20 30.03
N ILE A 439 14.70 17.31 30.71
CA ILE A 439 15.72 18.01 31.51
C ILE A 439 15.47 17.64 32.97
N LEU A 440 16.50 17.14 33.64
CA LEU A 440 16.44 16.70 35.03
C LEU A 440 17.27 17.64 35.89
N CYS A 441 16.70 18.08 37.02
CA CYS A 441 17.42 18.86 38.02
C CYS A 441 18.14 17.94 39.01
N LYS A 442 19.47 18.06 39.09
CA LYS A 442 20.33 17.24 39.95
C LYS A 442 20.11 17.50 41.45
N ARG A 443 19.50 18.63 41.82
CA ARG A 443 19.29 19.01 43.24
C ARG A 443 17.96 18.57 43.81
N CYS A 444 16.86 18.91 43.13
CA CYS A 444 15.52 18.65 43.64
C CYS A 444 14.85 17.43 43.00
N GLY A 445 15.46 16.81 41.99
CA GLY A 445 14.89 15.66 41.27
C GLY A 445 13.70 15.99 40.37
N MET A 446 13.29 17.27 40.28
CA MET A 446 12.25 17.68 39.36
C MET A 446 12.70 17.54 37.90
N ALA A 447 11.72 17.32 37.03
CA ALA A 447 11.95 17.17 35.60
C ALA A 447 11.09 18.14 34.78
N TYR A 448 11.63 18.49 33.61
CA TYR A 448 10.94 19.18 32.52
C TYR A 448 10.88 18.24 31.32
N ILE A 449 9.72 18.11 30.69
CA ILE A 449 9.55 17.38 29.44
C ILE A 449 9.37 18.41 28.32
N GLY A 450 10.12 18.23 27.23
CA GLY A 450 10.07 19.10 26.06
C GLY A 450 10.16 18.32 24.75
N GLU A 451 9.65 18.90 23.68
CA GLU A 451 9.83 18.39 22.31
C GLU A 451 10.88 19.17 21.50
N THR A 452 11.50 18.51 20.53
CA THR A 452 12.22 19.19 19.45
C THR A 452 12.15 18.49 18.10
N GLY A 453 11.95 19.27 17.03
CA GLY A 453 12.21 18.84 15.65
C GLY A 453 13.68 19.04 15.21
N LEU A 454 14.45 19.88 15.92
CA LEU A 454 15.86 20.16 15.65
C LEU A 454 16.77 19.11 16.33
N ARG A 455 18.10 19.29 16.25
CA ARG A 455 19.01 18.43 17.02
C ARG A 455 18.82 18.70 18.51
N LEU A 456 18.88 17.66 19.33
CA LEU A 456 18.80 17.76 20.79
C LEU A 456 19.80 18.78 21.35
N GLY A 457 21.03 18.78 20.82
CA GLY A 457 22.05 19.74 21.25
C GLY A 457 21.71 21.19 20.92
N ASP A 458 21.10 21.46 19.76
CA ASP A 458 20.70 22.80 19.37
C ASP A 458 19.57 23.32 20.28
N ARG A 459 18.58 22.47 20.58
CA ARG A 459 17.50 22.81 21.51
C ARG A 459 18.00 23.00 22.93
N PHE A 460 18.91 22.15 23.39
CA PHE A 460 19.47 22.27 24.74
C PHE A 460 20.33 23.52 24.89
N ALA A 461 21.07 23.92 23.86
CA ALA A 461 21.83 25.17 23.85
C ALA A 461 20.91 26.40 24.01
N GLN A 462 19.68 26.36 23.49
CA GLN A 462 18.67 27.40 23.74
C GLN A 462 18.30 27.46 25.23
N HIS A 463 17.98 26.32 25.85
CA HIS A 463 17.70 26.28 27.31
C HIS A 463 18.87 26.80 28.15
N LEU A 464 20.11 26.44 27.82
CA LEU A 464 21.29 26.95 28.52
C LEU A 464 21.47 28.47 28.35
N ARG A 465 21.11 29.02 27.18
CA ARG A 465 21.12 30.46 26.93
C ARG A 465 20.02 31.16 27.72
N ASP A 466 18.83 30.60 27.75
CA ASP A 466 17.69 31.11 28.52
C ASP A 466 18.01 31.19 30.01
N ILE A 467 18.69 30.18 30.56
CA ILE A 467 19.19 30.17 31.94
C ILE A 467 20.16 31.34 32.15
N SER A 468 21.15 31.52 31.27
CA SER A 468 22.15 32.60 31.41
C SER A 468 21.59 34.00 31.26
N ASN A 469 20.54 34.16 30.47
CA ASN A 469 19.91 35.45 30.23
C ASN A 469 18.72 35.72 31.16
N SER A 470 18.46 34.83 32.13
CA SER A 470 17.31 34.90 33.04
C SER A 470 15.98 35.08 32.31
N ALA A 471 15.81 34.36 31.19
CA ALA A 471 14.58 34.42 30.41
C ALA A 471 13.37 33.92 31.21
N PRO A 472 12.14 34.41 30.92
CA PRO A 472 10.92 34.01 31.62
C PRO A 472 10.39 32.64 31.13
N THR A 473 11.25 31.63 31.02
CA THR A 473 10.87 30.26 30.65
C THR A 473 10.83 29.36 31.88
N PRO A 474 9.96 28.33 31.93
CA PRO A 474 9.84 27.47 33.12
C PRO A 474 11.17 26.84 33.55
N VAL A 475 12.00 26.45 32.58
CA VAL A 475 13.34 25.90 32.81
C VAL A 475 14.27 26.96 33.41
N ALA A 476 14.36 28.15 32.81
CA ALA A 476 15.24 29.21 33.30
C ALA A 476 14.81 29.73 34.68
N VAL A 477 13.51 29.94 34.91
CA VAL A 477 12.98 30.35 36.22
C VAL A 477 13.31 29.32 37.30
N HIS A 478 13.20 28.03 36.99
CA HIS A 478 13.54 26.97 37.95
C HIS A 478 15.03 26.98 38.32
N PHE A 479 15.93 26.96 37.33
CA PHE A 479 17.38 26.87 37.57
C PHE A 479 18.02 28.17 38.08
N ASN A 480 17.37 29.32 37.89
CA ASN A 480 17.79 30.61 38.47
C ASN A 480 17.13 30.91 39.83
N GLY A 481 16.34 29.96 40.35
CA GLY A 481 15.73 30.09 41.67
C GLY A 481 16.76 30.04 42.82
N PRO A 482 16.38 30.51 44.03
CA PRO A 482 17.30 30.74 45.15
C PRO A 482 18.04 29.50 45.67
N CYS A 483 17.55 28.29 45.35
CA CYS A 483 18.14 27.02 45.79
C CYS A 483 18.95 26.28 44.69
N HIS A 484 19.15 26.91 43.53
CA HIS A 484 19.79 26.30 42.36
C HIS A 484 20.99 27.12 41.87
N HIS A 485 22.00 26.43 41.32
CA HIS A 485 23.27 27.02 40.87
C HIS A 485 23.29 27.14 39.33
N GLY A 486 22.16 27.50 38.73
CA GLY A 486 22.02 27.68 37.30
C GLY A 486 22.39 26.41 36.52
N ARG A 487 23.40 26.50 35.65
CA ARG A 487 23.76 25.44 34.71
C ARG A 487 24.30 24.16 35.35
N THR A 488 24.92 24.21 36.53
CA THR A 488 25.58 23.01 37.13
C THR A 488 24.58 21.92 37.49
N ASP A 489 23.37 22.32 37.85
CA ASP A 489 22.31 21.44 38.33
C ASP A 489 21.49 20.83 37.17
N VAL A 490 21.78 21.20 35.92
CA VAL A 490 21.06 20.76 34.73
C VAL A 490 21.62 19.44 34.21
N SER A 491 20.74 18.54 33.79
CA SER A 491 21.10 17.39 32.96
C SER A 491 20.02 17.09 31.93
N ILE A 492 20.37 16.42 30.83
CA ILE A 492 19.45 16.15 29.72
C ILE A 492 19.53 14.72 29.21
N THR A 493 18.38 14.18 28.81
CA THR A 493 18.27 12.85 28.20
C THR A 493 17.10 12.78 27.22
N GLY A 494 17.27 12.06 26.11
CA GLY A 494 16.20 11.72 25.19
C GLY A 494 15.33 10.58 25.71
N LEU A 495 14.02 10.68 25.50
CA LEU A 495 13.04 9.68 25.94
C LEU A 495 12.48 8.86 24.79
N VAL A 496 11.98 9.54 23.75
CA VAL A 496 11.24 8.91 22.64
C VAL A 496 11.54 9.62 21.32
N SER A 497 11.95 8.87 20.29
CA SER A 497 12.00 9.37 18.91
C SER A 497 10.59 9.43 18.32
N CYS A 498 10.32 10.52 17.62
CA CYS A 498 9.05 10.85 16.99
C CYS A 498 9.21 10.92 15.47
N SER A 499 8.09 10.80 14.75
CA SER A 499 8.03 11.21 13.36
C SER A 499 8.27 12.72 13.24
N SER A 500 8.68 13.18 12.05
CA SER A 500 8.84 14.60 11.72
C SER A 500 7.52 15.40 11.67
N ASP A 501 6.39 14.80 12.05
CA ASP A 501 5.10 15.47 12.18
C ASP A 501 5.00 16.20 13.52
N ASP A 502 4.88 17.53 13.46
CA ASP A 502 4.82 18.40 14.64
C ASP A 502 3.60 18.11 15.51
N ARG A 503 2.44 17.85 14.90
CA ARG A 503 1.18 17.61 15.64
C ARG A 503 1.24 16.33 16.47
N SER A 504 1.74 15.25 15.88
CA SER A 504 1.94 13.98 16.59
C SER A 504 2.95 14.11 17.73
N ARG A 505 4.00 14.93 17.54
CA ARG A 505 5.04 15.16 18.53
C ARG A 505 4.51 15.95 19.73
N LEU A 506 3.81 17.06 19.50
CA LEU A 506 3.12 17.84 20.54
C LEU A 506 2.09 16.99 21.31
N SER A 507 1.28 16.20 20.60
CA SER A 507 0.30 15.30 21.26
C SER A 507 0.96 14.23 22.14
N LEU A 508 2.17 13.76 21.78
CA LEU A 508 2.91 12.81 22.60
C LEU A 508 3.59 13.50 23.79
N GLU A 509 4.11 14.71 23.61
CA GLU A 509 4.64 15.54 24.69
C GLU A 509 3.59 15.79 25.78
N CYS A 510 2.40 16.28 25.42
CA CYS A 510 1.31 16.51 26.38
C CYS A 510 0.97 15.24 27.17
N ARG A 511 0.83 14.11 26.47
CA ARG A 511 0.55 12.81 27.11
C ARG A 511 1.65 12.39 28.08
N LEU A 512 2.91 12.67 27.79
CA LEU A 512 4.03 12.34 28.68
C LEU A 512 4.11 13.30 29.86
N ILE A 513 3.83 14.59 29.68
CA ILE A 513 3.74 15.57 30.77
C ILE A 513 2.72 15.10 31.81
N ASP A 514 1.51 14.75 31.37
CA ASP A 514 0.44 14.30 32.25
C ASP A 514 0.77 12.94 32.90
N ARG A 515 1.22 11.97 32.10
CA ARG A 515 1.54 10.62 32.59
C ARG A 515 2.66 10.61 33.61
N LEU A 516 3.71 11.40 33.40
CA LEU A 516 4.88 11.44 34.27
C LEU A 516 4.69 12.36 35.49
N GLY A 517 3.69 13.25 35.47
CA GLY A 517 3.36 14.12 36.60
C GLY A 517 4.37 15.25 36.80
N VAL A 518 4.96 15.75 35.71
CA VAL A 518 6.05 16.76 35.74
C VAL A 518 5.53 18.21 35.73
N VAL A 519 4.24 18.41 36.01
CA VAL A 519 3.61 19.73 36.09
C VAL A 519 3.87 20.34 37.47
N SER A 520 4.17 21.63 37.52
CA SER A 520 4.32 22.40 38.76
C SER A 520 3.10 22.21 39.68
N PRO A 521 3.28 21.96 40.99
CA PRO A 521 4.53 22.10 41.77
C PRO A 521 5.42 20.84 41.81
N LYS A 522 4.99 19.71 41.25
CA LYS A 522 5.73 18.43 41.32
C LYS A 522 6.81 18.29 40.23
N GLY A 523 6.83 19.18 39.26
CA GLY A 523 7.86 19.29 38.23
C GLY A 523 7.95 20.69 37.63
N ILE A 524 8.67 20.82 36.53
CA ILE A 524 9.04 22.12 35.94
C ILE A 524 8.04 22.58 34.88
N ASN A 525 7.27 21.67 34.25
CA ASN A 525 6.29 22.06 33.22
C ASN A 525 5.16 22.91 33.84
N VAL A 526 4.70 23.92 33.11
CA VAL A 526 3.53 24.72 33.50
C VAL A 526 2.30 24.22 32.75
N ARG A 527 1.11 24.27 33.38
CA ARG A 527 -0.14 24.04 32.65
C ARG A 527 -0.31 25.16 31.63
N LEU A 528 -0.45 24.79 30.37
CA LEU A 528 -0.96 25.71 29.36
C LEU A 528 -2.39 26.07 29.77
N GLN A 529 -2.59 27.29 30.30
CA GLN A 529 -3.92 27.84 30.38
C GLN A 529 -4.40 28.01 28.93
N HIS A 530 -5.44 27.27 28.56
CA HIS A 530 -6.10 27.45 27.29
C HIS A 530 -6.61 28.89 27.22
N ALA A 531 -6.02 29.69 26.33
CA ALA A 531 -6.63 30.92 25.82
C ALA A 531 -7.43 30.58 24.56
#